data_AF-A0A9D0KJW5-F1
#
_entry.id   AF-A0A9D0KJW5-F1
#
_cell.length_a   1.000
_cell.length_b   1.000
_cell.length_c   1.000
_cell.angle_alpha   90.00
_cell.angle_beta   90.00
_cell.angle_gamma   90.00
#
_symmetry.space_group_name_H-M   'P 1'
#
loop_
_entity.id
_entity.type
_entity.pdbx_description
1 polymer ?
#
loop_
_entity_poly.entity_id
_entity_poly.type
_entity_poly.pdbx_seq_one_letter_code
_entity_poly.pdbx_strand_id
1 'polypeptide(L)'
;MRYTYWVIDRLLAGRPGPTLYPWNPEELYQAGLRVIVSLAAEEPVEDLEPYGFIHYRAAFPPVTLYSEGMQKAFIHEALPVWAFIHEQLTAGNPTLVHCHAGQDRTGAILAGYLIVYQGVAPATALRRLRSVKPTALSAEGFADVLNLLTPGTLPDPRQLL
;
A
#
# COMPACT_ATOMS: atom_id res chain seq x y z
N MET A 1 -14.72 10.25 6.50
CA MET A 1 -13.63 9.40 7.04
C MET A 1 -12.34 10.22 7.12
N ARG A 2 -11.92 10.63 8.32
CA ARG A 2 -10.75 11.50 8.54
C ARG A 2 -9.46 10.73 8.20
N TYR A 3 -8.45 11.40 7.63
CA TYR A 3 -7.11 10.85 7.31
C TYR A 3 -6.99 9.84 6.16
N THR A 4 -8.10 9.42 5.55
CA THR A 4 -8.07 8.52 4.38
C THR A 4 -7.86 9.34 3.11
N TYR A 5 -6.99 8.85 2.23
CA TYR A 5 -6.74 9.44 0.92
C TYR A 5 -6.89 8.37 -0.17
N TRP A 6 -7.55 8.72 -1.27
CA TRP A 6 -7.85 7.78 -2.37
C TRP A 6 -6.84 7.96 -3.51
N VAL A 7 -6.17 6.88 -3.91
CA VAL A 7 -5.33 6.87 -5.12
C VAL A 7 -6.10 6.40 -6.36
N ILE A 8 -7.15 5.62 -6.14
CA ILE A 8 -8.21 5.33 -7.11
C ILE A 8 -9.53 5.61 -6.39
N ASP A 9 -10.32 6.56 -6.92
CA ASP A 9 -11.52 7.05 -6.24
C ASP A 9 -12.43 5.90 -5.83
N ARG A 10 -12.81 5.87 -4.54
CA ARG A 10 -13.68 4.86 -3.90
C ARG A 10 -13.25 3.40 -4.06
N LEU A 11 -12.06 3.12 -4.57
CA LEU A 11 -11.61 1.75 -4.85
C LEU A 11 -10.32 1.40 -4.14
N LEU A 12 -9.32 2.28 -4.14
CA LEU A 12 -8.02 2.03 -3.49
C LEU A 12 -7.56 3.26 -2.71
N ALA A 13 -7.37 3.07 -1.40
CA ALA A 13 -7.02 4.14 -0.48
C ALA A 13 -5.82 3.80 0.41
N GLY A 14 -5.20 4.87 0.93
CA GLY A 14 -4.23 4.81 2.01
C GLY A 14 -4.69 5.56 3.25
N ARG A 15 -4.11 5.19 4.39
CA ARG A 15 -4.40 5.79 5.71
C ARG A 15 -3.22 5.56 6.67
N PRO A 16 -2.98 6.44 7.65
CA PRO A 16 -2.15 6.11 8.82
C PRO A 16 -2.73 4.99 9.68
N GLY A 17 -1.91 4.20 10.36
CA GLY A 17 -2.37 3.08 11.19
C GLY A 17 -3.16 3.50 12.42
N PRO A 18 -3.89 2.56 13.04
CA PRO A 18 -4.75 2.82 14.20
C PRO A 18 -3.96 3.25 15.45
N THR A 19 -2.70 2.82 15.58
CA THR A 19 -1.80 3.24 16.67
C THR A 19 -1.54 4.75 16.66
N LEU A 20 -1.32 5.32 15.46
CA LEU A 20 -1.07 6.76 15.32
C LEU A 20 -2.38 7.55 15.29
N TYR A 21 -3.37 7.04 14.56
CA TYR A 21 -4.71 7.63 14.47
C TYR A 21 -5.75 6.52 14.61
N PRO A 22 -6.41 6.39 15.78
CA PRO A 22 -7.44 5.39 15.99
C PRO A 22 -8.52 5.44 14.90
N TRP A 23 -8.99 4.27 14.47
CA TRP A 23 -10.16 4.15 13.60
C TRP A 23 -11.36 3.65 14.38
N ASN A 24 -12.53 3.76 13.75
CA ASN A 24 -13.70 2.99 14.10
C ASN A 24 -13.98 2.02 12.92
N PRO A 25 -13.89 0.70 13.11
CA PRO A 25 -14.13 -0.27 12.04
C PRO A 25 -15.50 -0.11 11.37
N GLU A 26 -16.54 0.25 12.13
CA GLU A 26 -17.88 0.49 11.59
C GLU A 26 -17.88 1.70 10.61
N GLU A 27 -17.19 2.79 10.96
CA GLU A 27 -17.07 3.95 10.07
C GLU A 27 -16.32 3.60 8.78
N LEU A 28 -15.30 2.75 8.86
CA LEU A 28 -14.58 2.26 7.67
C LEU A 28 -15.52 1.45 6.76
N TYR A 29 -16.35 0.58 7.36
CA TYR A 29 -17.24 -0.30 6.62
C TYR A 29 -18.37 0.47 5.94
N GLN A 30 -18.97 1.43 6.67
CA GLN A 30 -20.00 2.34 6.16
C GLN A 30 -19.46 3.29 5.08
N ALA A 31 -18.16 3.60 5.09
CA ALA A 31 -17.51 4.33 4.00
C ALA A 31 -17.31 3.49 2.72
N GLY A 32 -17.70 2.21 2.73
CA GLY A 32 -17.65 1.31 1.58
C GLY A 32 -16.39 0.45 1.49
N LEU A 33 -15.45 0.57 2.44
CA LEU A 33 -14.28 -0.31 2.48
C LEU A 33 -14.71 -1.75 2.80
N ARG A 34 -14.03 -2.71 2.18
CA ARG A 34 -14.27 -4.15 2.38
C ARG A 34 -13.00 -4.91 2.72
N VAL A 35 -11.85 -4.36 2.33
CA VAL A 35 -10.55 -5.01 2.50
C VAL A 35 -9.60 -4.07 3.23
N ILE A 36 -8.86 -4.60 4.19
CA ILE A 36 -7.81 -3.90 4.91
C ILE A 36 -6.48 -4.62 4.70
N VAL A 37 -5.46 -3.88 4.30
CA VAL A 37 -4.07 -4.36 4.14
C VAL A 37 -3.20 -3.66 5.18
N SER A 38 -2.73 -4.41 6.16
CA SER A 38 -1.83 -3.94 7.22
C SER A 38 -0.38 -4.29 6.88
N LEU A 39 0.50 -3.29 6.88
CA LEU A 39 1.90 -3.45 6.48
C LEU A 39 2.90 -3.36 7.63
N ALA A 40 2.56 -2.72 8.74
CA ALA A 40 3.50 -2.42 9.81
C ALA A 40 3.74 -3.65 10.70
N ALA A 41 4.89 -4.30 10.55
CA ALA A 41 5.25 -5.50 11.32
C ALA A 41 5.39 -5.23 12.83
N GLU A 42 5.72 -3.99 13.18
CA GLU A 42 5.98 -3.55 14.54
C GLU A 42 4.72 -3.19 15.34
N GLU A 43 3.54 -3.16 14.70
CA GLU A 43 2.31 -2.71 15.33
C GLU A 43 1.27 -3.84 15.41
N PRO A 44 0.68 -4.09 16.58
CA PRO A 44 -0.48 -4.96 16.67
C PRO A 44 -1.64 -4.28 15.95
N VAL A 45 -2.33 -5.03 15.09
CA VAL A 45 -3.58 -4.59 14.46
C VAL A 45 -4.69 -5.47 14.99
N GLU A 46 -5.78 -4.86 15.44
CA GLU A 46 -6.98 -5.59 15.85
C GLU A 46 -7.49 -6.50 14.72
N ASP A 47 -8.26 -7.51 15.09
CA ASP A 47 -8.91 -8.33 14.09
C ASP A 47 -10.16 -7.66 13.55
N LEU A 48 -10.19 -7.43 12.24
CA LEU A 48 -11.26 -6.69 11.57
C LEU A 48 -12.30 -7.61 10.90
N GLU A 49 -12.04 -8.92 10.86
CA GLU A 49 -12.99 -9.91 10.33
C GLU A 49 -14.38 -9.87 11.02
N PRO A 50 -14.50 -9.67 12.35
CA PRO A 50 -15.80 -9.54 13.01
C PRO A 50 -16.65 -8.36 12.52
N TYR A 51 -16.04 -7.36 11.90
CA TYR A 51 -16.73 -6.20 11.31
C TYR A 51 -17.01 -6.39 9.81
N GLY A 52 -16.77 -7.59 9.27
CA GLY A 52 -17.05 -7.94 7.88
C GLY A 52 -15.94 -7.57 6.89
N PHE A 53 -14.73 -7.27 7.37
CA PHE A 53 -13.58 -7.02 6.49
C PHE A 53 -12.87 -8.31 6.09
N ILE A 54 -12.31 -8.32 4.88
CA ILE A 54 -11.21 -9.22 4.53
C ILE A 54 -9.92 -8.54 4.98
N HIS A 55 -9.15 -9.18 5.86
CA HIS A 55 -7.96 -8.57 6.46
C HIS A 55 -6.67 -9.28 6.04
N TYR A 56 -5.89 -8.64 5.16
CA TYR A 56 -4.57 -9.11 4.77
C TYR A 56 -3.48 -8.47 5.61
N ARG A 57 -2.58 -9.28 6.17
CA ARG A 57 -1.48 -8.83 7.03
C ARG A 57 -0.15 -9.17 6.36
N ALA A 58 0.59 -8.14 6.00
CA ALA A 58 1.96 -8.23 5.49
C ALA A 58 2.93 -7.65 6.52
N ALA A 59 4.12 -8.21 6.63
CA ALA A 59 5.10 -7.81 7.63
C ALA A 59 6.25 -7.01 6.98
N PHE A 60 6.09 -5.69 6.84
CA PHE A 60 7.17 -4.80 6.41
C PHE A 60 7.83 -4.13 7.62
N PRO A 61 9.15 -4.35 7.84
CA PRO A 61 9.86 -3.77 8.97
C PRO A 61 9.99 -2.24 8.85
N PRO A 62 10.19 -1.52 9.97
CA PRO A 62 10.33 -0.07 9.99
C PRO A 62 11.76 0.38 9.60
N VAL A 63 12.17 0.06 8.36
CA VAL A 63 13.50 0.39 7.82
C VAL A 63 13.40 1.38 6.66
N THR A 64 14.48 2.12 6.40
CA THR A 64 14.69 2.83 5.12
C THR A 64 15.26 1.89 4.08
N LEU A 65 15.26 2.28 2.80
CA LEU A 65 15.70 1.45 1.68
C LEU A 65 16.95 2.03 1.01
N TYR A 66 18.01 2.24 1.80
CA TYR A 66 19.24 2.96 1.40
C TYR A 66 20.11 2.25 0.35
N SER A 67 19.72 1.05 -0.10
CA SER A 67 20.44 0.31 -1.13
C SER A 67 19.47 -0.36 -2.12
N GLU A 68 19.94 -0.58 -3.35
CA GLU A 68 19.15 -1.28 -4.38
C GLU A 68 18.74 -2.69 -3.93
N GLY A 69 19.61 -3.40 -3.19
CA GLY A 69 19.27 -4.72 -2.64
C GLY A 69 18.09 -4.68 -1.67
N MET A 70 18.02 -3.65 -0.81
CA MET A 70 16.86 -3.47 0.08
C MET A 70 15.60 -3.06 -0.69
N GLN A 71 15.75 -2.25 -1.73
CA GLN A 71 14.63 -1.87 -2.60
C GLN A 71 14.07 -3.10 -3.32
N LYS A 72 14.94 -3.99 -3.84
CA LYS A 72 14.53 -5.26 -4.45
C LYS A 72 13.91 -6.22 -3.46
N ALA A 73 14.46 -6.34 -2.24
CA ALA A 73 13.85 -7.13 -1.18
C ALA A 73 12.46 -6.61 -0.80
N PHE A 74 12.27 -5.29 -0.72
CA PHE A 74 10.95 -4.69 -0.54
C PHE A 74 10.00 -5.06 -1.69
N ILE A 75 10.45 -4.97 -2.94
CA ILE A 75 9.63 -5.35 -4.11
C ILE A 75 9.24 -6.82 -4.04
N HIS A 76 10.17 -7.71 -3.67
CA HIS A 76 9.92 -9.14 -3.52
C HIS A 76 8.76 -9.41 -2.56
N GLU A 77 8.80 -8.79 -1.38
CA GLU A 77 7.72 -8.89 -0.39
C GLU A 77 6.43 -8.19 -0.83
N ALA A 78 6.50 -7.17 -1.69
CA ALA A 78 5.34 -6.46 -2.21
C ALA A 78 4.57 -7.25 -3.29
N LEU A 79 5.19 -8.22 -3.98
CA LEU A 79 4.54 -9.00 -5.04
C LEU A 79 3.24 -9.70 -4.58
N PRO A 80 3.21 -10.50 -3.50
CA PRO A 80 1.97 -11.12 -3.04
C PRO A 80 0.93 -10.09 -2.58
N VAL A 81 1.36 -8.95 -2.03
CA VAL A 81 0.47 -7.87 -1.60
C VAL A 81 -0.22 -7.22 -2.80
N TRP A 82 0.53 -6.92 -3.88
CA TRP A 82 -0.05 -6.36 -5.09
C TRP A 82 -0.99 -7.34 -5.79
N ALA A 83 -0.64 -8.63 -5.82
CA ALA A 83 -1.52 -9.67 -6.35
C ALA A 83 -2.85 -9.74 -5.57
N PHE A 84 -2.78 -9.75 -4.24
CA PHE A 84 -3.96 -9.72 -3.39
C PHE A 84 -4.81 -8.46 -3.63
N ILE A 85 -4.20 -7.28 -3.65
CA ILE A 85 -4.93 -6.03 -3.96
C ILE A 85 -5.60 -6.14 -5.33
N HIS A 86 -4.89 -6.63 -6.36
CA HIS A 86 -5.45 -6.77 -7.71
C HIS A 86 -6.68 -7.67 -7.74
N GLU A 87 -6.62 -8.83 -7.08
CA GLU A 87 -7.74 -9.76 -6.95
C GLU A 87 -8.95 -9.08 -6.30
N GLN A 88 -8.73 -8.40 -5.17
CA GLN A 88 -9.80 -7.74 -4.43
C GLN A 88 -10.45 -6.59 -5.20
N LEU A 89 -9.64 -5.75 -5.85
CA LEU A 89 -10.18 -4.65 -6.66
C LEU A 89 -10.95 -5.18 -7.88
N THR A 90 -10.52 -6.28 -8.48
CA THR A 90 -11.22 -6.93 -9.61
C THR A 90 -12.55 -7.55 -9.16
N ALA A 91 -12.62 -8.05 -7.92
CA ALA A 91 -13.85 -8.51 -7.30
C ALA A 91 -14.78 -7.36 -6.86
N GLY A 92 -14.38 -6.10 -7.06
CA GLY A 92 -15.18 -4.92 -6.67
C GLY A 92 -15.13 -4.62 -5.17
N ASN A 93 -14.10 -5.07 -4.45
CA ASN A 93 -13.93 -4.83 -3.02
C ASN A 93 -12.99 -3.63 -2.78
N PRO A 94 -13.51 -2.46 -2.34
CA PRO A 94 -12.66 -1.31 -2.05
C PRO A 94 -11.67 -1.62 -0.93
N THR A 95 -10.40 -1.33 -1.20
CA THR A 95 -9.26 -1.75 -0.38
C THR A 95 -8.56 -0.55 0.25
N LEU A 96 -8.31 -0.64 1.56
CA LEU A 96 -7.51 0.31 2.32
C LEU A 96 -6.15 -0.30 2.67
N VAL A 97 -5.08 0.40 2.38
CA VAL A 97 -3.71 0.03 2.76
C VAL A 97 -3.20 0.96 3.86
N HIS A 98 -2.56 0.42 4.89
CA HIS A 98 -1.94 1.24 5.93
C HIS A 98 -0.63 0.65 6.46
N CYS A 99 0.23 1.53 6.97
CA CYS A 99 1.36 1.22 7.84
C CYS A 99 1.22 2.06 9.12
N HIS A 100 2.30 2.43 9.80
CA HIS A 100 2.23 3.37 10.92
C HIS A 100 1.75 4.77 10.49
N ALA A 101 2.50 5.43 9.61
CA ALA A 101 2.24 6.82 9.22
C ALA A 101 1.34 6.96 7.98
N GLY A 102 1.11 5.87 7.24
CA GLY A 102 0.39 5.91 5.97
C GLY A 102 1.11 6.74 4.91
N GLN A 103 2.44 6.62 4.83
CA GLN A 103 3.29 7.48 3.98
C GLN A 103 4.17 6.66 3.05
N ASP A 104 5.20 6.00 3.59
CA ASP A 104 6.25 5.40 2.76
C ASP A 104 5.94 3.95 2.37
N ARG A 105 5.86 3.02 3.33
CA ARG A 105 5.43 1.63 3.06
C ARG A 105 4.07 1.58 2.34
N THR A 106 3.08 2.31 2.86
CA THR A 106 1.77 2.44 2.22
C THR A 106 1.89 3.07 0.83
N GLY A 107 2.64 4.16 0.70
CA GLY A 107 2.82 4.82 -0.58
C GLY A 107 3.46 3.92 -1.63
N ALA A 108 4.46 3.12 -1.25
CA ALA A 108 5.18 2.26 -2.17
C ALA A 108 4.31 1.10 -2.64
N ILE A 109 3.48 0.53 -1.74
CA ILE A 109 2.46 -0.45 -2.14
C ILE A 109 1.44 0.19 -3.09
N LEU A 110 0.89 1.36 -2.76
CA LEU A 110 -0.13 2.02 -3.59
C LEU A 110 0.41 2.44 -4.97
N ALA A 111 1.55 3.12 -5.02
CA ALA A 111 2.16 3.54 -6.28
C ALA A 111 2.67 2.36 -7.09
N GLY A 112 3.27 1.36 -6.44
CA GLY A 112 3.71 0.14 -7.09
C GLY A 112 2.56 -0.61 -7.76
N TYR A 113 1.40 -0.72 -7.09
CA TYR A 113 0.19 -1.29 -7.69
C TYR A 113 -0.24 -0.54 -8.96
N LEU A 114 -0.26 0.81 -8.93
CA LEU A 114 -0.57 1.62 -10.11
C LEU A 114 0.41 1.34 -11.27
N ILE A 115 1.67 1.08 -10.98
CA ILE A 115 2.67 0.80 -12.00
C ILE A 115 2.46 -0.60 -12.58
N VAL A 116 2.49 -1.63 -11.73
CA VAL A 116 2.54 -3.03 -12.19
C VAL A 116 1.21 -3.54 -12.74
N TYR A 117 0.07 -3.09 -12.21
CA TYR A 117 -1.26 -3.56 -12.60
C TYR A 117 -2.08 -2.56 -13.41
N GLN A 118 -1.85 -1.25 -13.23
CA GLN A 118 -2.58 -0.22 -13.99
C GLN A 118 -1.75 0.38 -15.13
N GLY A 119 -0.51 -0.09 -15.34
CA GLY A 119 0.35 0.36 -16.43
C GLY A 119 0.78 1.84 -16.33
N VAL A 120 0.67 2.44 -15.14
CA VAL A 120 1.00 3.85 -14.94
C VAL A 120 2.51 4.02 -14.89
N ALA A 121 3.06 5.00 -15.62
CA ALA A 121 4.48 5.32 -15.54
C ALA A 121 4.92 5.72 -14.12
N PRO A 122 6.11 5.34 -13.63
CA PRO A 122 6.55 5.59 -12.24
C PRO A 122 6.42 7.04 -11.78
N ALA A 123 6.90 7.99 -12.61
CA ALA A 123 6.80 9.41 -12.32
C ALA A 123 5.34 9.89 -12.20
N THR A 124 4.42 9.33 -13.00
CA THR A 124 2.99 9.66 -12.95
C THR A 124 2.32 9.03 -11.73
N ALA A 125 2.66 7.80 -11.37
CA ALA A 125 2.18 7.15 -10.14
C ALA A 125 2.60 7.94 -8.89
N LEU A 126 3.87 8.38 -8.84
CA LEU A 126 4.38 9.22 -7.77
C LEU A 126 3.63 10.56 -7.67
N ARG A 127 3.42 11.26 -8.79
CA ARG A 127 2.65 12.52 -8.81
C ARG A 127 1.22 12.30 -8.35
N ARG A 128 0.55 11.25 -8.81
CA ARG A 128 -0.82 10.92 -8.39
C ARG A 128 -0.87 10.67 -6.88
N LEU A 129 0.03 9.83 -6.36
CA LEU A 129 0.12 9.57 -4.91
C LEU A 129 0.35 10.87 -4.12
N ARG A 130 1.33 11.69 -4.53
CA ARG A 130 1.65 12.94 -3.82
C ARG A 130 0.58 14.01 -3.95
N SER A 131 -0.27 13.97 -4.97
CA SER A 131 -1.43 14.89 -5.08
C SER A 131 -2.47 14.68 -3.97
N VAL A 132 -2.58 13.45 -3.46
CA VAL A 132 -3.52 13.09 -2.38
C VAL A 132 -2.85 12.88 -1.02
N LYS A 133 -1.54 12.61 -1.03
CA LYS A 133 -0.68 12.50 0.16
C LYS A 133 0.68 13.16 -0.10
N PRO A 134 0.81 14.48 0.08
CA PRO A 134 2.03 15.22 -0.30
C PRO A 134 3.32 14.73 0.35
N THR A 135 3.24 14.13 1.54
CA THR A 135 4.38 13.61 2.29
C THR A 135 4.74 12.16 1.96
N ALA A 136 4.09 11.54 0.96
CA ALA A 136 4.37 10.15 0.62
C ALA A 136 5.75 9.97 -0.03
N LEU A 137 6.40 8.86 0.32
CA LEU A 137 7.73 8.47 -0.19
C LEU A 137 8.77 9.57 0.07
N SER A 138 8.79 10.06 1.31
CA SER A 138 9.77 11.02 1.80
C SER A 138 10.93 10.35 2.54
N ALA A 139 10.72 9.14 3.06
CA ALA A 139 11.80 8.35 3.64
C ALA A 139 12.77 7.86 2.55
N GLU A 140 14.04 7.76 2.91
CA GLU A 140 15.12 7.37 2.01
C GLU A 140 14.84 6.02 1.31
N GLY A 141 15.04 5.98 -0.01
CA GLY A 141 14.94 4.79 -0.84
C GLY A 141 13.54 4.38 -1.29
N PHE A 142 12.48 4.84 -0.63
CA PHE A 142 11.12 4.43 -0.97
C PHE A 142 10.62 4.96 -2.33
N ALA A 143 11.05 6.15 -2.74
CA ALA A 143 10.74 6.66 -4.07
C ALA A 143 11.50 5.89 -5.16
N ASP A 144 12.70 5.41 -4.85
CA ASP A 144 13.59 4.71 -5.80
C ASP A 144 13.05 3.32 -6.17
N VAL A 145 12.29 2.68 -5.27
CA VAL A 145 11.53 1.45 -5.55
C VAL A 145 10.72 1.58 -6.83
N LEU A 146 10.09 2.73 -7.08
CA LEU A 146 9.24 2.93 -8.25
C LEU A 146 10.04 2.88 -9.57
N ASN A 147 11.32 3.27 -9.54
CA ASN A 147 12.18 3.29 -10.71
C ASN A 147 12.64 1.87 -11.11
N LEU A 148 12.55 0.91 -10.20
CA LEU A 148 12.84 -0.50 -10.46
C LEU A 148 11.63 -1.26 -11.04
N LEU A 149 10.46 -0.61 -11.12
CA LEU A 149 9.23 -1.21 -11.63
C LEU A 149 8.99 -0.84 -13.09
N THR A 150 8.55 -1.82 -13.86
CA THR A 150 8.15 -1.63 -15.27
C THR A 150 6.62 -1.54 -15.35
N PRO A 151 6.05 -0.52 -16.02
CA PRO A 151 4.61 -0.38 -16.17
C PRO A 151 3.95 -1.61 -16.81
N GLY A 152 2.90 -2.14 -16.18
CA GLY A 152 2.12 -3.26 -16.69
C GLY A 152 2.80 -4.62 -16.59
N THR A 153 3.94 -4.69 -15.88
CA THR A 153 4.75 -5.91 -15.77
C THR A 153 5.03 -6.20 -14.31
N LEU A 154 4.72 -7.42 -13.87
CA LEU A 154 5.17 -7.93 -12.57
C LEU A 154 6.68 -8.26 -12.65
N PRO A 155 7.50 -7.77 -11.71
CA PRO A 155 8.89 -8.19 -11.59
C PRO A 155 9.03 -9.71 -11.42
N ASP A 156 10.05 -10.32 -12.03
CA ASP A 156 10.42 -11.72 -11.79
C ASP A 156 11.05 -11.85 -10.39
N PRO A 157 10.45 -12.62 -9.44
CA PRO A 157 11.01 -12.81 -8.11
C PRO A 157 12.47 -13.27 -8.10
N ARG A 158 12.90 -14.04 -9.12
CA ARG A 158 14.26 -14.60 -9.22
C ARG A 158 15.33 -13.56 -9.53
N GLN A 159 14.93 -12.34 -9.92
CA GLN A 159 15.83 -11.24 -10.22
C GLN A 159 15.92 -10.21 -9.07
N LEU A 160 15.15 -10.42 -7.99
CA LEU A 160 15.08 -9.51 -6.85
C LEU A 160 15.97 -9.91 -5.68
N LEU A 161 16.37 -11.19 -5.59
CA LEU A 161 17.18 -11.74 -4.50
C LEU A 161 18.45 -12.41 -5.04
#